data_AF-A0A968E7K8-F1
#
_entry.id   AF-A0A968E7K8-F1
#
_cell.length_a   1.000
_cell.length_b   1.000
_cell.length_c   1.000
_cell.angle_alpha   90.00
_cell.angle_beta   90.00
_cell.angle_gamma   90.00
#
_symmetry.space_group_name_H-M   'P 1'
#
loop_
_entity.id
_entity.type
_entity.pdbx_description
1 polymer ?
#
loop_
_entity_poly.entity_id
_entity_poly.type
_entity_poly.pdbx_seq_one_letter_code
_entity_poly.pdbx_strand_id
1 'polypeptide(L)'
;MVFIYGRTLQELGLADWLKAIQLINEKYKTGVTTIGDQFSYGAARVFDGVHTYNTAGSLRGQDPVAARKWGAETYQSWVQLADQAGKISTITVIPGYDDTKIRKPGLAVKRYKTRLYRAQWEEAIKADPHWILITSFNEWHEGSEIEPSAEYKHEYLELTGQYARRFKAKKRSVHKQAATKGLSTEEKSKLLQKFEKLHVGVLPGAGSMAFWWFMDLGVSMEVLTWDDVVGGKLTPEKYPVLLYCSGENYRRTVGKTGDVDDALVKYLRAGGCLAALPVLPWPFYYDENNKALNRSGHFGLNIQSSWERPEQDSKLHFVQPKRYLRHMPEKFPFPASGDRRWRPFFTAKDTKHTALLQLNDGDGKYLGDAVAYAELKDGGRVVYVWFGLLNGPHAESLLYDIFDLVATRLQK
;
A
#
# COMPACT_ATOMS: atom_id res chain seq x y z
N MET A 1 -10.41 -1.16 -23.66
CA MET A 1 -9.75 -1.59 -22.42
C MET A 1 -8.32 -1.11 -22.43
N VAL A 2 -7.81 -0.61 -21.32
CA VAL A 2 -6.47 -0.02 -21.20
C VAL A 2 -5.81 -0.51 -19.91
N PHE A 3 -4.59 -1.03 -20.01
CA PHE A 3 -3.75 -1.36 -18.85
C PHE A 3 -2.91 -0.14 -18.49
N ILE A 4 -3.00 0.31 -17.23
CA ILE A 4 -2.32 1.50 -16.75
C ILE A 4 -1.06 1.08 -16.02
N TYR A 5 0.08 1.19 -16.69
CA TYR A 5 1.38 0.80 -16.16
C TYR A 5 1.75 1.58 -14.89
N GLY A 6 2.46 0.93 -13.97
CA GLY A 6 2.70 1.45 -12.62
C GLY A 6 3.40 2.81 -12.59
N ARG A 7 4.25 3.12 -13.57
CA ARG A 7 4.88 4.44 -13.67
C ARG A 7 3.87 5.55 -13.95
N THR A 8 2.99 5.35 -14.94
CA THR A 8 1.95 6.34 -15.26
C THR A 8 0.93 6.45 -14.12
N LEU A 9 0.68 5.36 -13.39
CA LEU A 9 -0.11 5.38 -12.17
C LEU A 9 0.53 6.27 -11.11
N GLN A 10 1.83 6.11 -10.85
CA GLN A 10 2.57 6.88 -9.84
C GLN A 10 2.70 8.36 -10.18
N GLU A 11 2.90 8.70 -11.45
CA GLU A 11 3.06 10.09 -11.90
C GLU A 11 1.78 10.92 -11.71
N LEU A 12 0.61 10.33 -11.99
CA LEU A 12 -0.67 11.02 -11.88
C LEU A 12 -1.33 10.83 -10.50
N GLY A 13 -1.14 9.67 -9.87
CA GLY A 13 -1.80 9.31 -8.62
C GLY A 13 -3.26 8.87 -8.80
N LEU A 14 -3.78 8.14 -7.82
CA LEU A 14 -5.09 7.49 -7.90
C LEU A 14 -6.27 8.49 -8.00
N ALA A 15 -6.21 9.60 -7.27
CA ALA A 15 -7.28 10.60 -7.28
C ALA A 15 -7.43 11.29 -8.65
N ASP A 16 -6.32 11.60 -9.32
CA ASP A 16 -6.37 12.23 -10.64
C ASP A 16 -6.63 11.21 -11.74
N TRP A 17 -6.24 9.94 -11.57
CA TRP A 17 -6.73 8.84 -12.43
C TRP A 17 -8.25 8.68 -12.35
N LEU A 18 -8.85 8.78 -11.16
CA LEU A 18 -10.31 8.76 -11.01
C LEU A 18 -10.98 9.88 -11.82
N LYS A 19 -10.46 11.10 -11.72
CA LYS A 19 -10.95 12.25 -12.51
C LYS A 19 -10.75 12.02 -14.01
N ALA A 20 -9.58 11.53 -14.43
CA ALA A 20 -9.30 11.26 -15.83
C ALA A 20 -10.28 10.23 -16.42
N ILE A 21 -10.57 9.16 -15.68
CA ILE A 21 -11.54 8.14 -16.07
C ILE A 21 -12.95 8.74 -16.16
N GLN A 22 -13.35 9.56 -15.18
CA GLN A 22 -14.64 10.27 -15.21
C GLN A 22 -14.77 11.14 -16.45
N LEU A 23 -13.76 11.97 -16.76
CA LEU A 23 -13.75 12.82 -17.95
C LEU A 23 -13.87 12.01 -19.25
N ILE A 24 -13.20 10.85 -19.34
CA ILE A 24 -13.31 9.96 -20.50
C ILE A 24 -14.73 9.40 -20.61
N ASN A 25 -15.30 8.92 -19.50
CA ASN A 25 -16.62 8.31 -19.48
C ASN A 25 -17.75 9.31 -19.73
N GLU A 26 -17.59 10.56 -19.31
CA GLU A 26 -18.51 11.66 -19.62
C GLU A 26 -18.46 12.03 -21.11
N LYS A 27 -17.26 12.06 -21.70
CA LYS A 27 -17.05 12.47 -23.09
C LYS A 27 -17.42 11.40 -24.11
N TYR A 28 -17.19 10.13 -23.79
CA TYR A 28 -17.37 9.03 -24.73
C TYR A 28 -18.38 8.02 -24.21
N LYS A 29 -19.50 7.83 -24.95
CA LYS A 29 -20.60 6.94 -24.58
C LYS A 29 -20.18 5.49 -24.31
N THR A 30 -19.14 5.00 -24.99
CA THR A 30 -18.59 3.65 -24.79
C THR A 30 -17.75 3.54 -23.52
N GLY A 31 -17.33 4.66 -22.93
CA GLY A 31 -16.44 4.74 -21.78
C GLY A 31 -15.07 4.10 -22.01
N VAL A 32 -14.40 3.81 -20.91
CA VAL A 32 -13.14 3.07 -20.85
C VAL A 32 -13.19 2.01 -19.77
N THR A 33 -12.66 0.82 -20.07
CA THR A 33 -12.32 -0.19 -19.06
C THR A 33 -10.84 -0.08 -18.74
N THR A 34 -10.50 0.24 -17.50
CA THR A 34 -9.12 0.45 -17.05
C THR A 34 -8.68 -0.62 -16.06
N ILE A 35 -7.47 -1.14 -16.22
CA ILE A 35 -6.85 -2.11 -15.31
C ILE A 35 -5.58 -1.47 -14.75
N GLY A 36 -5.55 -1.17 -13.45
CA GLY A 36 -4.43 -0.46 -12.83
C GLY A 36 -3.33 -1.40 -12.34
N ASP A 37 -2.07 -1.06 -12.59
CA ASP A 37 -0.86 -1.78 -12.14
C ASP A 37 -0.57 -1.54 -10.64
N GLN A 38 -1.54 -1.86 -9.77
CA GLN A 38 -1.41 -1.77 -8.32
C GLN A 38 -2.47 -2.61 -7.61
N PHE A 39 -2.06 -3.53 -6.74
CA PHE A 39 -2.96 -4.18 -5.78
C PHE A 39 -3.08 -3.36 -4.51
N SER A 40 -4.05 -2.45 -4.47
CA SER A 40 -4.40 -1.69 -3.27
C SER A 40 -5.90 -1.43 -3.20
N TYR A 41 -6.39 -1.11 -1.99
CA TYR A 41 -7.78 -0.73 -1.78
C TYR A 41 -8.20 0.43 -2.71
N GLY A 42 -7.37 1.47 -2.80
CA GLY A 42 -7.63 2.63 -3.66
C GLY A 42 -7.66 2.28 -5.15
N ALA A 43 -6.71 1.48 -5.63
CA ALA A 43 -6.69 1.05 -7.03
C ALA A 43 -7.95 0.22 -7.37
N ALA A 44 -8.39 -0.65 -6.46
CA ALA A 44 -9.63 -1.40 -6.61
C ALA A 44 -10.91 -0.54 -6.51
N ARG A 45 -10.81 0.74 -6.12
CA ARG A 45 -11.92 1.71 -6.24
C ARG A 45 -11.87 2.48 -7.56
N VAL A 46 -10.68 2.91 -7.96
CA VAL A 46 -10.47 3.77 -9.12
C VAL A 46 -10.64 3.03 -10.44
N PHE A 47 -10.09 1.81 -10.55
CA PHE A 47 -10.04 1.07 -11.80
C PHE A 47 -11.14 -0.01 -11.88
N ASP A 48 -11.38 -0.52 -13.10
CA ASP A 48 -12.30 -1.64 -13.35
C ASP A 48 -11.66 -2.99 -13.03
N GLY A 49 -10.33 -3.02 -12.94
CA GLY A 49 -9.53 -4.16 -12.52
C GLY A 49 -8.17 -3.75 -11.99
N VAL A 50 -7.48 -4.70 -11.39
CA VAL A 50 -6.12 -4.50 -10.86
C VAL A 50 -5.17 -5.57 -11.39
N HIS A 51 -3.93 -5.19 -11.64
CA HIS A 51 -2.87 -6.07 -12.10
C HIS A 51 -1.52 -5.73 -11.48
N THR A 52 -0.52 -6.58 -11.75
CA THR A 52 0.90 -6.25 -11.66
C THR A 52 1.55 -6.46 -13.02
N TYR A 53 2.36 -5.55 -13.55
CA TYR A 53 3.00 -5.79 -14.85
C TYR A 53 4.07 -6.88 -14.77
N ASN A 54 4.89 -6.91 -13.73
CA ASN A 54 5.85 -8.01 -13.52
C ASN A 54 6.00 -8.33 -12.03
N THR A 55 6.38 -9.57 -11.73
CA THR A 55 6.57 -10.08 -10.36
C THR A 55 8.05 -10.35 -10.04
N ALA A 56 8.97 -9.90 -10.90
CA ALA A 56 10.39 -10.24 -10.83
C ALA A 56 11.04 -9.77 -9.52
N GLY A 57 10.66 -8.59 -9.03
CA GLY A 57 11.10 -8.07 -7.73
C GLY A 57 10.79 -9.01 -6.56
N SER A 58 9.58 -9.59 -6.55
CA SER A 58 9.13 -10.54 -5.54
C SER A 58 9.80 -11.91 -5.68
N LEU A 59 10.02 -12.37 -6.91
CA LEU A 59 10.62 -13.67 -7.21
C LEU A 59 12.15 -13.68 -7.15
N ARG A 60 12.79 -12.53 -6.94
CA ARG A 60 14.25 -12.40 -6.85
C ARG A 60 14.83 -13.32 -5.77
N GLY A 61 15.71 -14.23 -6.19
CA GLY A 61 16.40 -15.17 -5.32
C GLY A 61 15.56 -16.37 -4.86
N GLN A 62 14.30 -16.47 -5.31
CA GLN A 62 13.45 -17.62 -5.00
C GLN A 62 13.73 -18.77 -5.98
N ASP A 63 13.72 -19.99 -5.45
CA ASP A 63 13.63 -21.20 -6.28
C ASP A 63 12.15 -21.54 -6.61
N PRO A 64 11.86 -22.57 -7.43
CA PRO A 64 10.49 -22.91 -7.77
C PRO A 64 9.59 -23.32 -6.58
N VAL A 65 10.17 -23.82 -5.48
CA VAL A 65 9.40 -24.23 -4.28
C VAL A 65 8.99 -22.99 -3.50
N ALA A 66 9.93 -22.07 -3.27
CA ALA A 66 9.66 -20.78 -2.64
C ALA A 66 8.66 -19.96 -3.48
N ALA A 67 8.84 -19.91 -4.81
CA ALA A 67 7.95 -19.20 -5.72
C ALA A 67 6.52 -19.75 -5.68
N ARG A 68 6.36 -21.07 -5.55
CA ARG A 68 5.04 -21.70 -5.37
C ARG A 68 4.40 -21.27 -4.07
N LYS A 69 5.14 -21.31 -2.96
CA LYS A 69 4.62 -20.87 -1.65
C LYS A 69 4.20 -19.40 -1.70
N TRP A 70 5.05 -18.53 -2.25
CA TRP A 70 4.76 -17.12 -2.41
C TRP A 70 3.51 -16.88 -3.28
N GLY A 71 3.37 -17.60 -4.40
CA GLY A 71 2.20 -17.52 -5.28
C GLY A 71 0.91 -17.97 -4.60
N ALA A 72 0.94 -19.08 -3.87
CA ALA A 72 -0.23 -19.57 -3.12
C ALA A 72 -0.72 -18.57 -2.07
N GLU A 73 0.20 -17.90 -1.38
CA GLU A 73 -0.12 -16.88 -0.36
C GLU A 73 -0.58 -15.56 -0.98
N THR A 74 0.06 -15.12 -2.08
CA THR A 74 -0.12 -13.78 -2.64
C THR A 74 -1.25 -13.71 -3.66
N TYR A 75 -1.36 -14.68 -4.56
CA TYR A 75 -2.35 -14.62 -5.65
C TYR A 75 -3.78 -14.71 -5.11
N GLN A 76 -3.99 -15.49 -4.05
CA GLN A 76 -5.29 -15.59 -3.42
C GLN A 76 -5.76 -14.26 -2.80
N SER A 77 -4.86 -13.50 -2.17
CA SER A 77 -5.21 -12.21 -1.58
C SER A 77 -5.49 -11.15 -2.64
N TRP A 78 -4.74 -11.15 -3.75
CA TRP A 78 -4.99 -10.30 -4.91
C TRP A 78 -6.35 -10.54 -5.56
N VAL A 79 -6.72 -11.81 -5.74
CA VAL A 79 -8.04 -12.18 -6.28
C VAL A 79 -9.15 -11.77 -5.31
N GLN A 80 -8.98 -12.02 -4.01
CA GLN A 80 -9.95 -11.61 -2.99
C GLN A 80 -10.16 -10.09 -2.94
N LEU A 81 -9.08 -9.29 -3.00
CA LEU A 81 -9.17 -7.83 -3.02
C LEU A 81 -10.06 -7.34 -4.17
N ALA A 82 -9.80 -7.84 -5.38
CA ALA A 82 -10.58 -7.46 -6.55
C ALA A 82 -12.03 -7.97 -6.49
N ASP A 83 -12.27 -9.21 -6.06
CA ASP A 83 -13.64 -9.75 -5.95
C ASP A 83 -14.48 -9.02 -4.90
N GLN A 84 -13.89 -8.68 -3.75
CA GLN A 84 -14.55 -7.89 -2.71
C GLN A 84 -14.95 -6.50 -3.21
N ALA A 85 -14.14 -5.91 -4.09
CA ALA A 85 -14.44 -4.64 -4.73
C ALA A 85 -15.33 -4.77 -5.99
N GLY A 86 -15.72 -5.99 -6.38
CA GLY A 86 -16.48 -6.25 -7.61
C GLY A 86 -15.71 -5.92 -8.89
N LYS A 87 -14.38 -6.06 -8.87
CA LYS A 87 -13.46 -5.69 -9.95
C LYS A 87 -12.84 -6.91 -10.64
N ILE A 88 -12.25 -6.66 -11.81
CA ILE A 88 -11.53 -7.68 -12.57
C ILE A 88 -10.23 -8.02 -11.85
N SER A 89 -10.18 -9.25 -11.33
CA SER A 89 -8.98 -9.86 -10.76
C SER A 89 -8.06 -10.40 -11.86
N THR A 90 -6.78 -10.08 -11.77
CA THR A 90 -5.76 -10.60 -12.68
C THR A 90 -4.58 -11.18 -11.91
N ILE A 91 -3.87 -12.15 -12.49
CA ILE A 91 -2.59 -12.64 -11.97
C ILE A 91 -1.58 -12.65 -13.11
N THR A 92 -0.39 -12.10 -12.87
CA THR A 92 0.68 -12.09 -13.87
C THR A 92 1.71 -13.16 -13.58
N VAL A 93 2.09 -13.91 -14.62
CA VAL A 93 3.13 -14.95 -14.55
C VAL A 93 4.28 -14.60 -15.50
N ILE A 94 5.51 -14.87 -15.04
CA ILE A 94 6.73 -14.61 -15.83
C ILE A 94 7.55 -15.91 -16.00
N PRO A 95 8.16 -16.18 -17.17
CA PRO A 95 9.00 -17.36 -17.33
C PRO A 95 10.34 -17.24 -16.59
N GLY A 96 10.81 -16.00 -16.43
CA GLY A 96 11.98 -15.53 -15.69
C GLY A 96 12.16 -14.04 -15.97
N TYR A 97 13.31 -13.49 -15.58
CA TYR A 97 13.64 -12.08 -15.79
C TYR A 97 15.15 -11.89 -15.68
N ASP A 98 15.76 -11.07 -16.53
CA ASP A 98 17.16 -10.64 -16.41
C ASP A 98 17.38 -9.31 -17.15
N ASP A 99 17.44 -8.20 -16.42
CA ASP A 99 17.77 -6.88 -16.96
C ASP A 99 19.21 -6.45 -16.67
N THR A 100 20.06 -7.36 -16.18
CA THR A 100 21.44 -7.04 -15.74
C THR A 100 22.33 -6.55 -16.88
N LYS A 101 21.94 -6.80 -18.14
CA LYS A 101 22.59 -6.24 -19.33
C LYS A 101 22.35 -4.75 -19.51
N ILE A 102 21.18 -4.23 -19.10
CA ILE A 102 20.76 -2.84 -19.36
C ILE A 102 20.66 -1.99 -18.09
N ARG A 103 20.68 -2.59 -16.90
CA ARG A 103 20.61 -1.88 -15.61
C ARG A 103 21.73 -2.33 -14.66
N LYS A 104 22.25 -1.40 -13.86
CA LYS A 104 23.20 -1.67 -12.77
C LYS A 104 22.62 -1.14 -11.44
N PRO A 105 22.46 -1.97 -10.38
CA PRO A 105 22.89 -3.37 -10.28
C PRO A 105 22.02 -4.38 -11.06
N GLY A 106 20.86 -3.97 -11.59
CA GLY A 106 19.92 -4.86 -12.27
C GLY A 106 19.27 -5.90 -11.35
N LEU A 107 18.47 -6.77 -11.95
CA LEU A 107 17.72 -7.83 -11.29
C LEU A 107 17.67 -9.06 -12.20
N ALA A 108 17.87 -10.23 -11.60
CA ALA A 108 17.78 -11.52 -12.29
C ALA A 108 16.95 -12.52 -11.48
N VAL A 109 16.07 -13.22 -12.19
CA VAL A 109 15.21 -14.32 -11.75
C VAL A 109 15.40 -15.47 -12.73
N LYS A 110 16.05 -16.53 -12.26
CA LYS A 110 16.33 -17.71 -13.09
C LYS A 110 15.04 -18.39 -13.52
N ARG A 111 14.96 -18.83 -14.77
CA ARG A 111 13.82 -19.60 -15.28
C ARG A 111 13.69 -21.00 -14.63
N TYR A 112 14.81 -21.58 -14.18
CA TYR A 112 14.92 -22.97 -13.73
C TYR A 112 14.35 -23.96 -14.75
N LYS A 113 14.73 -23.79 -16.03
CA LYS A 113 14.04 -24.34 -17.20
C LYS A 113 12.57 -23.90 -17.17
N THR A 114 11.62 -24.82 -17.22
CA THR A 114 10.18 -24.50 -17.16
C THR A 114 9.61 -24.46 -15.73
N ARG A 115 10.39 -24.85 -14.71
CA ARG A 115 9.86 -25.10 -13.37
C ARG A 115 9.30 -23.86 -12.69
N LEU A 116 9.95 -22.71 -12.83
CA LEU A 116 9.45 -21.46 -12.24
C LEU A 116 8.12 -21.05 -12.89
N TYR A 117 8.04 -21.11 -14.21
CA TYR A 117 6.84 -20.74 -14.95
C TYR A 117 5.66 -21.66 -14.64
N ARG A 118 5.92 -22.98 -14.59
CA ARG A 118 4.92 -24.00 -14.19
C ARG A 118 4.39 -23.75 -12.78
N ALA A 119 5.27 -23.48 -11.82
CA ALA A 119 4.89 -23.21 -10.44
C ALA A 119 3.93 -22.00 -10.35
N GLN A 120 4.25 -20.90 -11.02
CA GLN A 120 3.40 -19.71 -11.05
C GLN A 120 2.05 -19.97 -11.74
N TRP A 121 2.04 -20.62 -12.91
CA TRP A 121 0.80 -20.96 -13.62
C TRP A 121 -0.13 -21.82 -12.79
N GLU A 122 0.40 -22.80 -12.07
CA GLU A 122 -0.39 -23.70 -11.24
C GLU A 122 -1.06 -22.98 -10.08
N GLU A 123 -0.33 -22.09 -9.38
CA GLU A 123 -0.92 -21.29 -8.31
C GLU A 123 -1.86 -20.21 -8.86
N ALA A 124 -1.57 -19.62 -10.03
CA ALA A 124 -2.47 -18.67 -10.69
C ALA A 124 -3.82 -19.31 -11.06
N ILE A 125 -3.81 -20.54 -11.60
CA ILE A 125 -5.04 -21.28 -11.91
C ILE A 125 -5.81 -21.64 -10.63
N LYS A 126 -5.10 -22.01 -9.55
CA LYS A 126 -5.74 -22.31 -8.26
C LYS A 126 -6.42 -21.09 -7.65
N ALA A 127 -5.79 -19.92 -7.75
CA ALA A 127 -6.34 -18.65 -7.25
C ALA A 127 -7.61 -18.20 -8.00
N ASP A 128 -7.87 -18.78 -9.18
CA ASP A 128 -9.12 -18.59 -9.96
C ASP A 128 -9.43 -17.11 -10.31
N PRO A 129 -8.47 -16.35 -10.88
CA PRO A 129 -8.69 -14.96 -11.30
C PRO A 129 -9.61 -14.88 -12.52
N HIS A 130 -10.06 -13.68 -12.86
CA HIS A 130 -10.72 -13.46 -14.15
C HIS A 130 -9.74 -13.66 -15.30
N TRP A 131 -8.51 -13.12 -15.20
CA TRP A 131 -7.47 -13.24 -16.23
C TRP A 131 -6.13 -13.66 -15.66
N ILE A 132 -5.35 -14.38 -16.48
CA ILE A 132 -3.93 -14.57 -16.27
C ILE A 132 -3.20 -13.80 -17.35
N LEU A 133 -2.29 -12.91 -16.94
CA LEU A 133 -1.44 -12.11 -17.81
C LEU A 133 -0.06 -12.76 -17.93
N ILE A 134 0.59 -12.55 -19.07
CA ILE A 134 1.92 -13.08 -19.33
C ILE A 134 2.86 -11.91 -19.57
N THR A 135 3.88 -11.80 -18.72
CA THR A 135 4.97 -10.86 -18.92
C THR A 135 6.22 -11.67 -19.26
N SER A 136 6.60 -11.74 -20.54
CA SER A 136 6.05 -11.00 -21.70
C SER A 136 6.05 -11.87 -22.97
N PHE A 137 5.45 -11.37 -24.06
CA PHE A 137 5.71 -11.99 -25.37
C PHE A 137 7.20 -11.85 -25.72
N ASN A 138 7.71 -10.62 -25.83
CA ASN A 138 9.02 -10.33 -26.40
C ASN A 138 9.78 -9.16 -25.74
N GLU A 139 9.65 -8.96 -24.43
CA GLU A 139 10.47 -7.95 -23.72
C GLU A 139 11.87 -8.50 -23.43
N TRP A 140 12.66 -8.57 -24.50
CA TRP A 140 14.02 -9.13 -24.53
C TRP A 140 15.00 -8.38 -23.63
N HIS A 141 14.81 -7.08 -23.46
CA HIS A 141 15.69 -6.27 -22.60
C HIS A 141 15.61 -6.69 -21.13
N GLU A 142 14.49 -7.25 -20.71
CA GLU A 142 14.24 -7.76 -19.37
C GLU A 142 14.30 -9.30 -19.31
N GLY A 143 14.65 -9.98 -20.41
CA GLY A 143 14.79 -11.44 -20.45
C GLY A 143 13.52 -12.20 -20.03
N SER A 144 12.34 -11.61 -20.23
CA SER A 144 11.04 -12.13 -19.79
C SER A 144 10.21 -12.77 -20.91
N GLU A 145 10.77 -12.87 -22.11
CA GLU A 145 10.10 -13.33 -23.32
C GLU A 145 9.64 -14.79 -23.25
N ILE A 146 8.48 -15.06 -23.85
CA ILE A 146 8.03 -16.39 -24.28
C ILE A 146 8.15 -16.59 -25.80
N GLU A 147 8.51 -15.53 -26.54
CA GLU A 147 8.82 -15.57 -27.97
C GLU A 147 9.91 -16.63 -28.24
N PRO A 148 9.78 -17.41 -29.33
CA PRO A 148 10.77 -18.43 -29.62
C PRO A 148 12.19 -17.89 -29.77
N SER A 149 13.15 -18.55 -29.11
CA SER A 149 14.56 -18.14 -29.11
C SER A 149 15.49 -19.26 -29.60
N ALA A 150 16.76 -18.93 -29.85
CA ALA A 150 17.76 -19.95 -30.17
C ALA A 150 17.95 -20.94 -29.00
N GLU A 151 17.90 -20.45 -27.77
CA GLU A 151 18.10 -21.18 -26.51
C GLU A 151 16.88 -22.02 -26.12
N TYR A 152 15.68 -21.47 -26.26
CA TYR A 152 14.45 -22.04 -25.73
C TYR A 152 13.51 -22.61 -26.79
N LYS A 153 13.81 -22.38 -28.08
CA LYS A 153 12.95 -22.78 -29.21
C LYS A 153 11.51 -22.37 -28.92
N HIS A 154 10.53 -23.27 -29.04
CA HIS A 154 9.12 -22.98 -28.77
C HIS A 154 8.67 -23.32 -27.34
N GLU A 155 9.59 -23.68 -26.43
CA GLU A 155 9.27 -24.32 -25.14
C GLU A 155 8.28 -23.49 -24.30
N TYR A 156 8.50 -22.17 -24.16
CA TYR A 156 7.64 -21.31 -23.35
C TYR A 156 6.31 -20.96 -24.06
N LEU A 157 6.31 -20.85 -25.38
CA LEU A 157 5.08 -20.62 -26.15
C LEU A 157 4.14 -21.84 -26.11
N GLU A 158 4.69 -23.04 -26.27
CA GLU A 158 3.94 -24.29 -26.16
C GLU A 158 3.41 -24.50 -24.74
N LEU A 159 4.25 -24.23 -23.74
CA LEU A 159 3.88 -24.33 -22.34
C LEU A 159 2.76 -23.35 -21.97
N THR A 160 2.83 -22.12 -22.47
CA THR A 160 1.76 -21.12 -22.36
C THR A 160 0.46 -21.66 -22.94
N GLY A 161 0.50 -22.23 -24.16
CA GLY A 161 -0.67 -22.83 -24.79
C GLY A 161 -1.28 -23.98 -23.96
N GLN A 162 -0.46 -24.81 -23.33
CA GLN A 162 -0.93 -25.88 -22.44
C GLN A 162 -1.66 -25.34 -21.22
N TYR A 163 -1.08 -24.38 -20.49
CA TYR A 163 -1.72 -23.82 -19.29
C TYR A 163 -2.90 -22.91 -19.60
N ALA A 164 -2.86 -22.15 -20.70
CA ALA A 164 -4.00 -21.35 -21.15
C ALA A 164 -5.22 -22.24 -21.43
N ARG A 165 -5.04 -23.41 -22.06
CA ARG A 165 -6.13 -24.40 -22.22
C ARG A 165 -6.65 -24.91 -20.88
N ARG A 166 -5.77 -25.22 -19.93
CA ARG A 166 -6.16 -25.65 -18.58
C ARG A 166 -6.96 -24.58 -17.83
N PHE A 167 -6.52 -23.33 -17.89
CA PHE A 167 -7.22 -22.19 -17.28
C PHE A 167 -8.61 -22.02 -17.90
N LYS A 168 -8.71 -21.96 -19.23
CA LYS A 168 -9.98 -21.77 -19.95
C LYS A 168 -10.94 -22.94 -19.86
N ALA A 169 -10.46 -24.16 -19.58
CA ALA A 169 -11.31 -25.33 -19.39
C ALA A 169 -12.11 -25.30 -18.09
N LYS A 170 -11.68 -24.52 -17.09
CA LYS A 170 -12.38 -24.35 -15.82
C LYS A 170 -13.25 -23.09 -15.91
N LYS A 171 -14.54 -23.22 -15.62
CA LYS A 171 -15.39 -22.05 -15.38
C LYS A 171 -14.99 -21.44 -14.03
N ARG A 172 -14.72 -20.13 -14.02
CA ARG A 172 -14.43 -19.39 -12.80
C ARG A 172 -15.51 -19.63 -11.76
N SER A 173 -15.10 -19.92 -10.53
CA SER A 173 -16.02 -20.15 -9.41
C SER A 173 -16.64 -18.83 -8.96
N VAL A 174 -17.86 -18.87 -8.42
CA VAL A 174 -18.39 -17.72 -7.69
C VAL A 174 -17.66 -17.65 -6.35
N HIS A 175 -16.77 -16.69 -6.21
CA HIS A 175 -16.09 -16.44 -4.94
C HIS A 175 -17.09 -15.79 -3.99
N LYS A 176 -17.70 -16.60 -3.11
CA LYS A 176 -18.45 -16.06 -1.98
C LYS A 176 -17.48 -15.22 -1.17
N GLN A 177 -17.85 -13.96 -0.92
CA GLN A 177 -17.13 -13.13 0.04
C GLN A 177 -17.05 -13.92 1.34
N ALA A 178 -15.84 -14.27 1.76
CA ALA A 178 -15.66 -14.79 3.10
C ALA A 178 -16.22 -13.71 4.03
N ALA A 179 -17.16 -14.08 4.90
CA ALA A 179 -17.62 -13.22 5.96
C ALA A 179 -16.44 -12.99 6.90
N THR A 180 -15.57 -12.04 6.56
CA THR A 180 -14.74 -11.41 7.57
C THR A 180 -15.72 -10.87 8.61
N LYS A 181 -15.43 -11.09 9.90
CA LYS A 181 -16.04 -10.30 10.98
C LYS A 181 -15.51 -8.86 10.81
N GLY A 182 -15.89 -8.20 9.72
CA GLY A 182 -15.65 -6.80 9.48
C GLY A 182 -16.46 -5.98 10.46
N LEU A 183 -16.16 -4.69 10.51
CA LEU A 183 -16.88 -3.77 11.36
C LEU A 183 -18.35 -3.75 10.96
N SER A 184 -19.23 -3.82 11.97
CA SER A 184 -20.66 -3.67 11.80
C SER A 184 -21.01 -2.29 11.25
N THR A 185 -22.18 -2.18 10.62
CA THR A 185 -22.71 -0.91 10.14
C THR A 185 -22.87 0.08 11.30
N GLU A 186 -23.22 -0.40 12.49
CA GLU A 186 -23.38 0.39 13.70
C GLU A 186 -22.05 0.95 14.19
N GLU A 187 -20.97 0.17 14.19
CA GLU A 187 -19.62 0.64 14.51
C GLU A 187 -19.19 1.73 13.54
N LYS A 188 -19.30 1.48 12.23
CA LYS A 188 -18.98 2.46 11.19
C LYS A 188 -19.76 3.77 11.38
N SER A 189 -21.06 3.68 11.66
CA SER A 189 -21.91 4.85 11.91
C SER A 189 -21.48 5.63 13.16
N LYS A 190 -21.10 4.94 14.24
CA LYS A 190 -20.59 5.59 15.46
C LYS A 190 -19.28 6.33 15.21
N LEU A 191 -18.37 5.75 14.42
CA LEU A 191 -17.14 6.42 14.06
C LEU A 191 -17.44 7.66 13.20
N LEU A 192 -18.30 7.54 12.19
CA LEU A 192 -18.71 8.66 11.35
C LEU A 192 -19.26 9.83 12.18
N GLN A 193 -20.14 9.55 13.16
CA GLN A 193 -20.69 10.57 14.07
C GLN A 193 -19.61 11.32 14.87
N LYS A 194 -18.53 10.64 15.27
CA LYS A 194 -17.41 11.30 15.96
C LYS A 194 -16.67 12.29 15.06
N PHE A 195 -16.68 12.05 13.75
CA PHE A 195 -16.02 12.88 12.74
C PHE A 195 -16.94 13.95 12.13
N GLU A 196 -18.25 13.96 12.40
CA GLU A 196 -19.16 15.04 11.96
C GLU A 196 -18.70 16.44 12.47
N LYS A 197 -18.05 16.47 13.64
CA LYS A 197 -17.51 17.71 14.25
C LYS A 197 -16.01 17.90 14.05
N LEU A 198 -15.33 16.95 13.41
CA LEU A 198 -13.89 16.98 13.19
C LEU A 198 -13.64 17.07 11.69
N HIS A 199 -13.42 18.29 11.21
CA HIS A 199 -13.06 18.47 9.82
C HIS A 199 -11.65 17.96 9.55
N VAL A 200 -11.51 17.08 8.56
CA VAL A 200 -10.25 16.38 8.29
C VAL A 200 -9.56 17.02 7.10
N GLY A 201 -8.37 17.57 7.31
CA GLY A 201 -7.50 18.00 6.23
C GLY A 201 -6.70 16.81 5.70
N VAL A 202 -6.50 16.74 4.39
CA VAL A 202 -5.67 15.70 3.76
C VAL A 202 -4.58 16.38 2.94
N LEU A 203 -3.32 16.02 3.20
CA LEU A 203 -2.19 16.53 2.43
C LEU A 203 -2.20 16.00 1.00
N PRO A 204 -1.67 16.75 0.02
CA PRO A 204 -1.62 16.33 -1.38
C PRO A 204 -1.01 14.94 -1.62
N GLY A 205 -1.51 14.25 -2.65
CA GLY A 205 -0.99 12.94 -3.09
C GLY A 205 -1.56 11.74 -2.34
N ALA A 206 -2.71 11.89 -1.68
CA ALA A 206 -3.34 10.82 -0.92
C ALA A 206 -3.68 9.60 -1.80
N GLY A 207 -3.22 8.42 -1.38
CA GLY A 207 -3.44 7.15 -2.06
C GLY A 207 -3.51 5.93 -1.15
N SER A 208 -3.25 6.08 0.16
CA SER A 208 -3.30 4.95 1.10
C SER A 208 -4.72 4.50 1.38
N MET A 209 -4.87 3.26 1.87
CA MET A 209 -6.18 2.72 2.25
C MET A 209 -6.90 3.62 3.26
N ALA A 210 -6.16 4.30 4.16
CA ALA A 210 -6.75 5.21 5.14
C ALA A 210 -7.62 6.28 4.49
N PHE A 211 -7.11 6.94 3.44
CA PHE A 211 -7.85 7.97 2.70
C PHE A 211 -9.11 7.41 2.03
N TRP A 212 -8.95 6.35 1.24
CA TRP A 212 -10.08 5.77 0.49
C TRP A 212 -11.15 5.16 1.40
N TRP A 213 -10.74 4.52 2.50
CA TRP A 213 -11.68 3.94 3.46
C TRP A 213 -12.44 5.01 4.25
N PHE A 214 -11.78 6.10 4.65
CA PHE A 214 -12.47 7.24 5.29
C PHE A 214 -13.47 7.92 4.35
N MET A 215 -13.13 8.04 3.08
CA MET A 215 -14.03 8.56 2.06
C MET A 215 -15.25 7.64 1.89
N ASP A 216 -15.05 6.32 1.82
CA ASP A 216 -16.13 5.33 1.73
C ASP A 216 -17.01 5.32 2.99
N LEU A 217 -16.45 5.64 4.16
CA LEU A 217 -17.20 5.82 5.40
C LEU A 217 -18.10 7.06 5.37
N GLY A 218 -17.85 8.00 4.46
CA GLY A 218 -18.58 9.26 4.33
C GLY A 218 -18.04 10.40 5.19
N VAL A 219 -16.80 10.29 5.69
CA VAL A 219 -16.16 11.37 6.46
C VAL A 219 -15.90 12.56 5.54
N SER A 220 -16.31 13.76 5.98
CA SER A 220 -16.03 15.01 5.27
C SER A 220 -14.54 15.34 5.36
N MET A 221 -13.86 15.26 4.21
CA MET A 221 -12.42 15.51 4.08
C MET A 221 -12.16 16.59 3.03
N GLU A 222 -11.23 17.49 3.32
CA GLU A 222 -10.73 18.47 2.35
C GLU A 222 -9.30 18.10 1.93
N VAL A 223 -9.12 17.74 0.66
CA VAL A 223 -7.77 17.55 0.08
C VAL A 223 -7.19 18.93 -0.20
N LEU A 224 -6.18 19.30 0.58
CA LEU A 224 -5.51 20.59 0.49
C LEU A 224 -4.60 20.63 -0.74
N THR A 225 -4.35 21.83 -1.28
CA THR A 225 -3.20 22.10 -2.14
C THR A 225 -1.98 22.48 -1.30
N TRP A 226 -0.77 22.42 -1.88
CA TRP A 226 0.41 22.93 -1.17
C TRP A 226 0.31 24.44 -0.89
N ASP A 227 -0.35 25.20 -1.77
CA ASP A 227 -0.68 26.61 -1.55
C ASP A 227 -1.61 26.82 -0.34
N ASP A 228 -2.60 25.94 -0.13
CA ASP A 228 -3.45 26.00 1.07
C ASP A 228 -2.65 25.74 2.36
N VAL A 229 -1.68 24.83 2.29
CA VAL A 229 -0.79 24.49 3.42
C VAL A 229 0.04 25.71 3.83
N VAL A 230 0.68 26.40 2.87
CA VAL A 230 1.52 27.57 3.17
C VAL A 230 0.73 28.86 3.37
N GLY A 231 -0.45 28.98 2.74
CA GLY A 231 -1.28 30.19 2.69
C GLY A 231 -2.04 30.49 3.98
N GLY A 232 -1.72 29.82 5.09
CA GLY A 232 -2.28 30.08 6.41
C GLY A 232 -3.68 29.49 6.65
N LYS A 233 -4.21 28.70 5.71
CA LYS A 233 -5.50 27.99 5.90
C LYS A 233 -5.37 26.76 6.80
N LEU A 234 -4.16 26.21 6.92
CA LEU A 234 -3.89 25.04 7.77
C LEU A 234 -3.78 25.47 9.24
N THR A 235 -4.87 25.32 9.99
CA THR A 235 -4.91 25.52 11.45
C THR A 235 -5.61 24.35 12.15
N PRO A 236 -5.27 24.05 13.42
CA PRO A 236 -5.95 23.00 14.18
C PRO A 236 -7.43 23.26 14.42
N GLU A 237 -7.88 24.51 14.42
CA GLU A 237 -9.30 24.87 14.56
C GLU A 237 -10.08 24.47 13.31
N LYS A 238 -9.49 24.71 12.11
CA LYS A 238 -10.11 24.32 10.84
C LYS A 238 -9.94 22.84 10.54
N TYR A 239 -8.79 22.27 10.88
CA TYR A 239 -8.45 20.87 10.66
C TYR A 239 -7.86 20.25 11.93
N PRO A 240 -8.69 19.81 12.89
CA PRO A 240 -8.21 19.13 14.09
C PRO A 240 -7.36 17.88 13.79
N VAL A 241 -7.61 17.24 12.64
CA VAL A 241 -6.86 16.10 12.13
C VAL A 241 -6.34 16.42 10.73
N LEU A 242 -5.05 16.22 10.51
CA LEU A 242 -4.38 16.31 9.22
C LEU A 242 -3.84 14.93 8.83
N LEU A 243 -4.26 14.40 7.69
CA LEU A 243 -3.82 13.11 7.18
C LEU A 243 -2.67 13.27 6.19
N TYR A 244 -1.61 12.48 6.40
CA TYR A 244 -0.63 12.16 5.38
C TYR A 244 -0.88 10.74 4.87
N CYS A 245 -1.42 10.64 3.66
CA CYS A 245 -1.77 9.37 3.02
C CYS A 245 -1.00 9.14 1.72
N SER A 246 0.14 9.79 1.54
CA SER A 246 0.98 9.75 0.34
C SER A 246 2.16 8.77 0.49
N GLY A 247 3.03 8.72 -0.52
CA GLY A 247 4.26 7.94 -0.55
C GLY A 247 5.40 8.55 0.27
N GLU A 248 6.63 8.47 -0.24
CA GLU A 248 7.81 9.04 0.43
C GLU A 248 8.11 10.49 0.01
N ASN A 249 7.52 10.92 -1.10
CA ASN A 249 7.69 12.23 -1.70
C ASN A 249 6.65 13.22 -1.18
N TYR A 250 7.09 14.46 -0.95
CA TYR A 250 6.23 15.60 -0.71
C TYR A 250 6.87 16.89 -1.23
N ARG A 251 6.10 17.96 -1.35
CA ARG A 251 6.62 19.27 -1.73
C ARG A 251 7.02 20.04 -0.48
N ARG A 252 8.24 20.57 -0.47
CA ARG A 252 8.79 21.38 0.63
C ARG A 252 8.65 22.87 0.39
N THR A 253 8.58 23.27 -0.87
CA THR A 253 8.66 24.68 -1.27
C THR A 253 7.53 25.03 -2.23
N VAL A 254 6.70 26.00 -1.85
CA VAL A 254 5.73 26.62 -2.77
C VAL A 254 6.26 27.95 -3.27
N GLY A 255 6.50 28.91 -2.36
CA GLY A 255 7.01 30.24 -2.68
C GLY A 255 8.35 30.57 -2.02
N LYS A 256 8.57 30.14 -0.79
CA LYS A 256 9.83 30.32 -0.04
C LYS A 256 10.40 28.96 0.35
N THR A 257 11.71 28.76 0.18
CA THR A 257 12.37 27.48 0.49
C THR A 257 11.99 26.95 1.87
N GLY A 258 11.35 25.78 1.91
CA GLY A 258 10.94 25.12 3.16
C GLY A 258 9.67 25.69 3.81
N ASP A 259 8.91 26.55 3.15
CA ASP A 259 7.67 27.13 3.67
C ASP A 259 6.60 26.09 4.02
N VAL A 260 6.58 24.94 3.34
CA VAL A 260 5.70 23.82 3.70
C VAL A 260 6.15 23.18 5.02
N ASP A 261 7.46 22.99 5.20
CA ASP A 261 7.99 22.44 6.46
C ASP A 261 7.62 23.37 7.62
N ASP A 262 7.83 24.68 7.44
CA ASP A 262 7.51 25.71 8.42
C ASP A 262 6.01 25.72 8.77
N ALA A 263 5.15 25.58 7.77
CA ALA A 263 3.70 25.53 7.95
C ALA A 263 3.24 24.29 8.74
N LEU A 264 3.79 23.10 8.42
CA LEU A 264 3.47 21.86 9.13
C LEU A 264 3.96 21.90 10.59
N VAL A 265 5.15 22.44 10.83
CA VAL A 265 5.66 22.66 12.20
C VAL A 265 4.79 23.65 12.95
N LYS A 266 4.36 24.75 12.33
CA LYS A 266 3.45 25.72 12.92
C LYS A 266 2.11 25.09 13.29
N TYR A 267 1.54 24.27 12.41
CA TYR A 267 0.31 23.52 12.66
C TYR A 267 0.44 22.59 13.89
N LEU A 268 1.53 21.85 13.99
CA LEU A 268 1.80 20.98 15.13
C LEU A 268 2.00 21.78 16.42
N ARG A 269 2.75 22.88 16.39
CA ARG A 269 2.94 23.77 17.56
C ARG A 269 1.65 24.45 18.04
N ALA A 270 0.68 24.62 17.15
CA ALA A 270 -0.64 25.11 17.51
C ALA A 270 -1.55 24.02 18.12
N GLY A 271 -1.06 22.79 18.32
CA GLY A 271 -1.82 21.68 18.92
C GLY A 271 -2.49 20.75 17.91
N GLY A 272 -2.17 20.89 16.61
CA GLY A 272 -2.69 20.04 15.54
C GLY A 272 -2.30 18.57 15.67
N CYS A 273 -3.03 17.70 14.98
CA CYS A 273 -2.79 16.26 14.97
C CYS A 273 -2.43 15.78 13.56
N LEU A 274 -1.17 15.41 13.33
CA LEU A 274 -0.72 14.81 12.07
C LEU A 274 -0.78 13.29 12.16
N ALA A 275 -1.67 12.67 11.38
CA ALA A 275 -1.73 11.22 11.24
C ALA A 275 -1.04 10.78 9.95
N ALA A 276 0.12 10.14 10.08
CA ALA A 276 0.88 9.55 8.98
C ALA A 276 0.48 8.09 8.77
N LEU A 277 -0.30 7.87 7.70
CA LEU A 277 -0.74 6.55 7.23
C LEU A 277 -0.29 6.37 5.76
N PRO A 278 1.02 6.23 5.52
CA PRO A 278 1.61 6.36 4.18
C PRO A 278 1.39 5.12 3.30
N VAL A 279 1.59 5.29 1.99
CA VAL A 279 1.58 4.20 1.00
C VAL A 279 2.94 3.48 0.93
N LEU A 280 4.01 4.21 1.25
CA LEU A 280 5.40 3.75 1.16
C LEU A 280 6.10 3.90 2.53
N PRO A 281 7.27 3.26 2.73
CA PRO A 281 7.83 3.08 4.07
C PRO A 281 8.19 4.36 4.82
N TRP A 282 8.65 5.40 4.12
CA TRP A 282 9.23 6.57 4.76
C TRP A 282 8.51 7.87 4.38
N PRO A 283 7.48 8.30 5.12
CA PRO A 283 6.79 9.56 4.83
C PRO A 283 7.75 10.76 4.95
N PHE A 284 7.59 11.76 4.09
CA PHE A 284 8.39 13.00 4.07
C PHE A 284 9.91 12.78 3.84
N TYR A 285 10.29 11.78 3.05
CA TYR A 285 11.70 11.46 2.82
C TYR A 285 12.32 12.25 1.67
N TYR A 286 11.62 12.34 0.55
CA TYR A 286 12.07 13.03 -0.66
C TYR A 286 11.31 14.34 -0.88
N ASP A 287 12.02 15.37 -1.35
CA ASP A 287 11.40 16.64 -1.75
C ASP A 287 10.83 16.61 -3.18
N GLU A 288 10.32 17.75 -3.64
CA GLU A 288 9.74 17.94 -4.98
C GLU A 288 10.72 17.65 -6.13
N ASN A 289 12.02 17.65 -5.87
CA ASN A 289 13.08 17.36 -6.84
C ASN A 289 13.65 15.94 -6.67
N ASN A 290 12.97 15.08 -5.90
CA ASN A 290 13.43 13.74 -5.51
C ASN A 290 14.73 13.73 -4.69
N LYS A 291 15.08 14.83 -4.02
CA LYS A 291 16.25 14.87 -3.14
C LYS A 291 15.91 14.25 -1.79
N ALA A 292 16.71 13.28 -1.36
CA ALA A 292 16.59 12.67 -0.04
C ALA A 292 17.00 13.67 1.05
N LEU A 293 16.05 14.04 1.91
CA LEU A 293 16.27 14.97 3.02
C LEU A 293 15.80 14.41 4.37
N ASN A 294 14.91 13.41 4.36
CA ASN A 294 14.36 12.76 5.55
C ASN A 294 13.84 13.74 6.60
N ARG A 295 12.70 14.37 6.31
CA ARG A 295 12.07 15.36 7.19
C ARG A 295 11.07 14.77 8.18
N SER A 296 10.85 13.46 8.19
CA SER A 296 9.88 12.82 9.09
C SER A 296 10.07 13.23 10.56
N GLY A 297 11.31 13.21 11.04
CA GLY A 297 11.65 13.62 12.41
C GLY A 297 11.39 15.10 12.71
N HIS A 298 11.46 15.96 11.69
CA HIS A 298 11.13 17.39 11.83
C HIS A 298 9.65 17.60 12.19
N PHE A 299 8.79 16.66 11.82
CA PHE A 299 7.36 16.65 12.13
C PHE A 299 7.02 15.74 13.31
N GLY A 300 8.01 15.30 14.09
CA GLY A 300 7.80 14.42 15.26
C GLY A 300 7.66 12.93 14.93
N LEU A 301 7.81 12.53 13.66
CA LEU A 301 7.81 11.12 13.24
C LEU A 301 9.20 10.52 13.45
N ASN A 302 9.45 10.01 14.66
CA ASN A 302 10.70 9.38 15.08
C ASN A 302 10.86 7.96 14.54
N ILE A 303 10.86 7.84 13.22
CA ILE A 303 11.02 6.57 12.51
C ILE A 303 12.47 6.31 12.15
N GLN A 304 12.88 5.04 12.18
CA GLN A 304 14.25 4.63 11.87
C GLN A 304 14.30 3.60 10.74
N SER A 305 15.44 3.51 10.05
CA SER A 305 15.69 2.41 9.12
C SER A 305 16.19 1.20 9.90
N SER A 306 15.36 0.17 10.04
CA SER A 306 15.79 -1.07 10.69
C SER A 306 16.29 -2.11 9.69
N TRP A 307 15.49 -2.42 8.66
CA TRP A 307 15.92 -3.32 7.60
C TRP A 307 15.19 -3.10 6.29
N GLU A 308 15.84 -3.54 5.20
CA GLU A 308 15.21 -3.64 3.88
C GLU A 308 14.47 -4.96 3.68
N ARG A 309 14.93 -6.02 4.34
CA ARG A 309 14.32 -7.36 4.35
C ARG A 309 14.53 -8.00 5.72
N PRO A 310 13.51 -8.68 6.28
CA PRO A 310 13.70 -9.42 7.52
C PRO A 310 14.71 -10.55 7.31
N GLU A 311 15.42 -10.92 8.38
CA GLU A 311 16.32 -12.06 8.37
C GLU A 311 15.57 -13.34 8.00
N GLN A 312 16.26 -14.27 7.34
CA GLN A 312 15.69 -15.56 6.97
C GLN A 312 15.26 -16.31 8.24
N ASP A 313 14.07 -16.91 8.20
CA ASP A 313 13.48 -17.68 9.31
C ASP A 313 13.17 -16.90 10.60
N SER A 314 13.22 -15.56 10.54
CA SER A 314 12.81 -14.71 11.66
C SER A 314 11.34 -14.91 12.05
N LYS A 315 11.09 -15.21 13.33
CA LYS A 315 9.76 -15.43 13.89
C LYS A 315 9.12 -14.12 14.37
N LEU A 316 8.92 -13.22 13.43
CA LEU A 316 8.39 -11.88 13.70
C LEU A 316 6.87 -11.89 13.92
N HIS A 317 6.42 -11.18 14.94
CA HIS A 317 5.00 -11.05 15.25
C HIS A 317 4.67 -9.70 15.90
N PHE A 318 3.50 -9.18 15.56
CA PHE A 318 2.97 -7.99 16.20
C PHE A 318 2.31 -8.34 17.52
N VAL A 319 2.44 -7.45 18.51
CA VAL A 319 1.82 -7.57 19.84
C VAL A 319 1.29 -6.22 20.28
N GLN A 320 0.12 -6.21 20.90
CA GLN A 320 -0.39 -5.04 21.60
C GLN A 320 0.16 -5.02 23.04
N PRO A 321 0.98 -4.03 23.44
CA PRO A 321 1.50 -3.96 24.81
C PRO A 321 0.40 -3.67 25.83
N LYS A 322 -0.67 -3.01 25.38
CA LYS A 322 -1.93 -2.81 26.09
C LYS A 322 -3.06 -2.92 25.07
N ARG A 323 -4.25 -3.32 25.50
CA ARG A 323 -5.43 -3.52 24.65
C ARG A 323 -6.07 -2.20 24.18
N TYR A 324 -5.34 -1.39 23.42
CA TYR A 324 -5.83 -0.14 22.83
C TYR A 324 -6.60 -0.38 21.53
N LEU A 325 -6.21 -1.36 20.72
CA LEU A 325 -6.81 -1.66 19.43
C LEU A 325 -7.77 -2.85 19.59
N ARG A 326 -9.04 -2.54 19.87
CA ARG A 326 -10.05 -3.51 20.32
C ARG A 326 -10.47 -4.51 19.24
N HIS A 327 -10.44 -4.10 17.98
CA HIS A 327 -10.84 -4.94 16.84
C HIS A 327 -9.66 -5.70 16.25
N MET A 328 -8.43 -5.29 16.58
CA MET A 328 -7.20 -6.00 16.19
C MET A 328 -6.96 -7.24 17.06
N PRO A 329 -6.34 -8.32 16.54
CA PRO A 329 -5.84 -9.40 17.40
C PRO A 329 -4.82 -8.88 18.42
N GLU A 330 -4.69 -9.55 19.57
CA GLU A 330 -3.67 -9.22 20.56
C GLU A 330 -2.26 -9.52 20.05
N LYS A 331 -2.13 -10.59 19.27
CA LYS A 331 -0.90 -11.03 18.62
C LYS A 331 -1.21 -11.64 17.25
N PHE A 332 -0.40 -11.31 16.25
CA PHE A 332 -0.53 -11.86 14.89
C PHE A 332 0.82 -11.81 14.15
N PRO A 333 1.06 -12.66 13.14
CA PRO A 333 2.36 -12.74 12.48
C PRO A 333 2.68 -11.51 11.64
N PHE A 334 3.97 -11.23 11.47
CA PHE A 334 4.46 -10.27 10.47
C PHE A 334 4.17 -10.79 9.05
N PRO A 335 3.86 -9.92 8.06
CA PRO A 335 3.53 -10.35 6.71
C PRO A 335 4.62 -11.21 6.05
N ALA A 336 4.21 -12.33 5.45
CA ALA A 336 5.12 -13.21 4.72
C ALA A 336 5.45 -12.70 3.31
N SER A 337 4.58 -11.86 2.73
CA SER A 337 4.69 -11.29 1.38
C SER A 337 4.50 -9.77 1.38
N GLY A 338 4.63 -9.15 0.20
CA GLY A 338 4.57 -7.70 0.04
C GLY A 338 5.90 -7.00 0.33
N ASP A 339 5.86 -5.67 0.41
CA ASP A 339 6.99 -4.86 0.86
C ASP A 339 7.14 -4.97 2.38
N ARG A 340 8.29 -5.49 2.81
CA ARG A 340 8.60 -5.85 4.20
C ARG A 340 9.68 -4.96 4.80
N ARG A 341 9.98 -3.82 4.16
CA ARG A 341 10.89 -2.81 4.71
C ARG A 341 10.34 -2.31 6.03
N TRP A 342 11.14 -2.39 7.08
CA TRP A 342 10.71 -2.04 8.43
C TRP A 342 11.19 -0.65 8.78
N ARG A 343 10.23 0.21 9.10
CA ARG A 343 10.40 1.59 9.55
C ARG A 343 9.63 1.77 10.84
N PRO A 344 10.13 1.25 11.97
CA PRO A 344 9.45 1.40 13.25
C PRO A 344 9.51 2.83 13.74
N PHE A 345 8.49 3.22 14.51
CA PHE A 345 8.58 4.38 15.38
C PHE A 345 9.30 4.01 16.67
N PHE A 346 10.11 4.94 17.19
CA PHE A 346 10.71 4.84 18.51
C PHE A 346 10.39 6.09 19.33
N THR A 347 10.26 5.92 20.64
CA THR A 347 10.09 7.06 21.57
C THR A 347 11.31 7.98 21.50
N ALA A 348 11.08 9.28 21.25
CA ALA A 348 12.10 10.31 21.47
C ALA A 348 12.11 10.76 22.94
N LYS A 349 13.27 11.25 23.37
CA LYS A 349 13.46 11.86 24.69
C LYS A 349 12.40 12.95 24.91
N ASP A 350 11.72 12.90 26.06
CA ASP A 350 10.73 13.89 26.51
C ASP A 350 9.45 14.02 25.65
N THR A 351 9.02 12.95 24.96
CA THR A 351 7.73 12.87 24.26
C THR A 351 6.80 11.92 24.99
N LYS A 352 5.55 12.31 25.27
CA LYS A 352 4.56 11.36 25.81
C LYS A 352 4.15 10.40 24.71
N HIS A 353 4.61 9.17 24.81
CA HIS A 353 4.46 8.15 23.78
C HIS A 353 3.53 7.03 24.23
N THR A 354 2.62 6.60 23.34
CA THR A 354 1.78 5.41 23.50
C THR A 354 2.06 4.44 22.36
N ALA A 355 2.76 3.34 22.67
CA ALA A 355 2.90 2.19 21.78
C ALA A 355 1.53 1.50 21.64
N LEU A 356 0.93 1.53 20.45
CA LEU A 356 -0.36 0.89 20.18
C LEU A 356 -0.19 -0.52 19.64
N LEU A 357 0.86 -0.74 18.84
CA LEU A 357 1.23 -2.05 18.31
C LEU A 357 2.74 -2.14 18.12
N GLN A 358 3.35 -3.19 18.65
CA GLN A 358 4.80 -3.42 18.63
C GLN A 358 5.15 -4.59 17.73
N LEU A 359 6.31 -4.57 17.10
CA LEU A 359 6.89 -5.74 16.46
C LEU A 359 7.90 -6.39 17.40
N ASN A 360 7.75 -7.69 17.64
CA ASN A 360 8.68 -8.49 18.44
C ASN A 360 9.26 -9.66 17.62
N ASP A 361 10.47 -10.08 17.97
CA ASP A 361 11.05 -11.34 17.45
C ASP A 361 10.54 -12.58 18.19
N GLY A 362 11.07 -13.76 17.82
CA GLY A 362 10.67 -15.04 18.42
C GLY A 362 10.94 -15.15 19.92
N ASP A 363 11.91 -14.40 20.43
CA ASP A 363 12.31 -14.38 21.84
C ASP A 363 11.57 -13.27 22.62
N GLY A 364 10.68 -12.53 21.95
CA GLY A 364 9.91 -11.44 22.54
C GLY A 364 10.66 -10.12 22.63
N LYS A 365 11.83 -9.99 21.97
CA LYS A 365 12.58 -8.74 21.92
C LYS A 365 11.81 -7.70 21.13
N TYR A 366 11.68 -6.50 21.71
CA TYR A 366 11.06 -5.35 21.05
C TYR A 366 11.92 -4.84 19.89
N LEU A 367 11.31 -4.68 18.72
CA LEU A 367 11.94 -4.22 17.47
C LEU A 367 11.37 -2.88 16.96
N GLY A 368 10.57 -2.19 17.77
CA GLY A 368 9.96 -0.91 17.41
C GLY A 368 8.44 -0.95 17.29
N ASP A 369 7.83 0.23 17.28
CA ASP A 369 6.38 0.37 17.19
C ASP A 369 5.93 0.40 15.72
N ALA A 370 4.99 -0.49 15.40
CA ALA A 370 4.28 -0.51 14.12
C ALA A 370 3.20 0.57 14.08
N VAL A 371 2.62 0.86 15.24
CA VAL A 371 1.58 1.86 15.39
C VAL A 371 1.83 2.63 16.67
N ALA A 372 1.96 3.95 16.55
CA ALA A 372 2.31 4.83 17.66
C ALA A 372 1.43 6.07 17.67
N TYR A 373 1.08 6.52 18.88
CA TYR A 373 0.51 7.84 19.14
C TYR A 373 1.47 8.59 20.06
N ALA A 374 1.85 9.81 19.69
CA ALA A 374 2.78 10.62 20.47
C ALA A 374 2.29 12.07 20.60
N GLU A 375 2.45 12.63 21.80
CA GLU A 375 2.21 14.06 22.10
C GLU A 375 3.57 14.75 22.17
N LEU A 376 3.78 15.70 21.27
CA LEU A 376 4.99 16.50 21.15
C LEU A 376 5.06 17.52 22.29
N LYS A 377 6.27 17.97 22.61
CA LYS A 377 6.52 18.97 23.68
C LYS A 377 5.69 20.23 23.51
N ASP A 378 5.56 20.69 22.27
CA ASP A 378 4.88 21.94 21.91
C ASP A 378 3.35 21.76 21.81
N GLY A 379 2.78 20.64 22.27
CA GLY A 379 1.34 20.39 22.32
C GLY A 379 0.74 19.68 21.10
N GLY A 380 1.49 19.60 19.99
CA GLY A 380 1.09 18.85 18.79
C GLY A 380 1.02 17.34 19.02
N ARG A 381 0.30 16.65 18.14
CA ARG A 381 0.12 15.19 18.21
C ARG A 381 0.53 14.55 16.88
N VAL A 382 1.13 13.38 16.97
CA VAL A 382 1.43 12.56 15.79
C VAL A 382 0.89 11.15 15.98
N VAL A 383 0.34 10.62 14.89
CA VAL A 383 -0.01 9.20 14.78
C VAL A 383 0.80 8.62 13.64
N TYR A 384 1.42 7.47 13.88
CA TYR A 384 2.16 6.75 12.87
C TYR A 384 1.57 5.36 12.72
N VAL A 385 1.34 4.94 11.48
CA VAL A 385 1.00 3.56 11.11
C VAL A 385 2.01 3.08 10.07
N TRP A 386 2.69 1.96 10.36
CA TRP A 386 3.57 1.31 9.39
C TRP A 386 2.75 0.88 8.17
N PHE A 387 3.16 1.36 6.99
CA PHE A 387 2.44 1.23 5.72
C PHE A 387 2.01 -0.21 5.38
N GLY A 388 2.79 -1.23 5.78
CA GLY A 388 2.49 -2.63 5.53
C GLY A 388 1.20 -3.12 6.21
N LEU A 389 0.77 -2.48 7.31
CA LEU A 389 -0.51 -2.80 7.97
C LEU A 389 -1.73 -2.30 7.19
N LEU A 390 -1.55 -1.35 6.27
CA LEU A 390 -2.63 -0.74 5.49
C LEU A 390 -3.03 -1.54 4.26
N ASN A 391 -2.37 -2.67 3.98
CA ASN A 391 -2.64 -3.55 2.85
C ASN A 391 -2.95 -5.00 3.27
N GLY A 392 -3.20 -5.21 4.57
CA GLY A 392 -3.43 -6.53 5.16
C GLY A 392 -4.89 -6.78 5.56
N PRO A 393 -5.21 -8.01 6.00
CA PRO A 393 -6.57 -8.42 6.38
C PRO A 393 -7.11 -7.66 7.61
N HIS A 394 -6.23 -7.03 8.38
CA HIS A 394 -6.59 -6.27 9.58
C HIS A 394 -6.65 -4.75 9.36
N ALA A 395 -6.43 -4.28 8.13
CA ALA A 395 -6.31 -2.85 7.85
C ALA A 395 -7.57 -2.06 8.24
N GLU A 396 -8.77 -2.54 7.89
CA GLU A 396 -10.03 -1.89 8.24
C GLU A 396 -10.22 -1.79 9.77
N SER A 397 -10.00 -2.89 10.50
CA SER A 397 -10.10 -2.92 11.97
C SER A 397 -9.09 -1.96 12.62
N LEU A 398 -7.86 -1.92 12.10
CA LEU A 398 -6.82 -1.00 12.57
C LEU A 398 -7.24 0.45 12.37
N LEU A 399 -7.70 0.81 11.17
CA LEU A 399 -8.10 2.18 10.84
C LEU A 399 -9.22 2.64 11.77
N TYR A 400 -10.24 1.80 11.99
CA TYR A 400 -11.29 2.11 12.95
C TYR A 400 -10.76 2.40 14.34
N ASP A 401 -9.95 1.50 14.90
CA ASP A 401 -9.43 1.66 16.27
C ASP A 401 -8.56 2.93 16.40
N ILE A 402 -7.76 3.25 15.38
CA ILE A 402 -6.91 4.43 15.38
C ILE A 402 -7.71 5.70 15.29
N PHE A 403 -8.68 5.78 14.39
CA PHE A 403 -9.49 6.97 14.24
C PHE A 403 -10.45 7.17 15.42
N ASP A 404 -10.97 6.09 16.01
CA ASP A 404 -11.74 6.15 17.26
C ASP A 404 -10.90 6.71 18.41
N LEU A 405 -9.64 6.26 18.54
CA LEU A 405 -8.69 6.76 19.53
C LEU A 405 -8.38 8.25 19.30
N VAL A 406 -8.10 8.65 18.05
CA VAL A 406 -7.80 10.04 17.70
C VAL A 406 -8.98 10.94 18.03
N ALA A 407 -10.19 10.61 17.56
CA ALA A 407 -11.38 11.41 17.83
C ALA A 407 -11.65 11.53 19.34
N THR A 408 -11.50 10.43 20.09
CA THR A 408 -11.71 10.42 21.54
C THR A 408 -10.66 11.25 22.30
N ARG A 409 -9.42 11.33 21.81
CA ARG A 409 -8.37 12.16 22.43
C ARG A 409 -8.46 13.64 22.08
N LEU A 410 -9.06 13.99 20.93
CA LEU A 410 -9.25 15.39 20.52
C LEU A 410 -10.50 16.03 21.13
N GLN A 411 -11.46 15.24 21.61
CA GLN A 411 -12.67 15.73 22.30
C GLN A 411 -12.46 15.98 23.79
N LYS A 412 -11.25 15.73 24.32
CA LYS A 412 -10.83 16.02 25.70
C LYS A 412 -9.95 17.26 25.71
#